data_AF-A0AAP0MX83-F1
#
_entry.id   AF-A0AAP0MX83-F1
#
_cell.length_a   1.000
_cell.length_b   1.000
_cell.length_c   1.000
_cell.angle_alpha   90.00
_cell.angle_beta   90.00
_cell.angle_gamma   90.00
#
_symmetry.space_group_name_H-M   'P 1'
#
loop_
_entity.id
_entity.type
_entity.pdbx_description
1 polymer ?
#
loop_
_entity_poly.entity_id
_entity_poly.type
_entity_poly.pdbx_seq_one_letter_code
_entity_poly.pdbx_strand_id
1 'polypeptide(L)'
;MSKEKKIIYIGDGTGDFCPSLKLKQTDYIMPRKNFPVWDLICQNHKLIKADIHEWYDGQELQHVLLQLINSNIIISNEQDDGDDNGDSTQLVTVDCKLHKIPVSAH
;
A
#
# COMPACT_ATOMS: atom_id res chain seq x y z
N MET A 1 5.97 -10.67 -20.91
CA MET A 1 4.82 -9.78 -20.60
C MET A 1 5.32 -8.64 -19.73
N SER A 2 4.83 -7.41 -19.90
CA SER A 2 5.27 -6.27 -19.07
C SER A 2 4.77 -6.44 -17.63
N LYS A 3 5.67 -6.33 -16.64
CA LYS A 3 5.34 -6.32 -15.21
C LYS A 3 4.38 -5.15 -14.91
N GLU A 4 3.12 -5.46 -14.64
CA GLU A 4 2.13 -4.42 -14.30
C GLU A 4 2.46 -3.83 -12.92
N LYS A 5 2.56 -2.50 -12.85
CA LYS A 5 2.76 -1.81 -11.58
C LYS A 5 1.47 -1.84 -10.78
N LYS A 6 1.57 -2.18 -9.50
CA LYS A 6 0.46 -2.10 -8.54
C LYS A 6 0.51 -0.80 -7.77
N ILE A 7 -0.66 -0.23 -7.48
CA ILE A 7 -0.81 0.99 -6.67
C ILE A 7 -1.21 0.58 -5.25
N ILE A 8 -0.61 1.21 -4.24
CA ILE A 8 -1.08 1.18 -2.86
C ILE A 8 -1.51 2.60 -2.50
N TYR A 9 -2.80 2.81 -2.28
CA TYR A 9 -3.37 4.11 -1.89
C TYR A 9 -3.62 4.13 -0.39
N ILE A 10 -3.18 5.17 0.31
CA ILE A 10 -3.30 5.31 1.78
C ILE A 10 -4.04 6.62 2.07
N GLY A 11 -5.05 6.58 2.93
CA GLY A 11 -5.82 7.78 3.27
C GLY A 11 -6.73 7.60 4.48
N ASP A 12 -7.25 8.72 4.99
CA ASP A 12 -8.19 8.78 6.11
C ASP A 12 -9.39 9.71 5.85
N GLY A 13 -9.32 10.60 4.85
CA GLY A 13 -10.31 11.64 4.59
C GLY A 13 -11.41 11.23 3.61
N THR A 14 -12.54 11.94 3.62
CA THR A 14 -13.63 11.71 2.64
C THR A 14 -13.17 11.90 1.19
N GLY A 15 -12.20 12.79 0.96
CA GLY A 15 -11.59 13.03 -0.35
C GLY A 15 -10.87 11.81 -0.94
N ASP A 16 -10.48 10.86 -0.09
CA ASP A 16 -9.79 9.63 -0.50
C ASP A 16 -10.73 8.58 -1.09
N PHE A 17 -12.04 8.68 -0.84
CA PHE A 17 -13.01 7.71 -1.39
C PHE A 17 -13.08 7.76 -2.93
N CYS A 18 -13.04 8.95 -3.53
CA CYS A 18 -13.11 9.10 -4.99
C CYS A 18 -11.95 8.42 -5.74
N PRO A 19 -10.66 8.63 -5.39
CA PRO A 19 -9.56 7.90 -6.01
C PRO A 19 -9.62 6.39 -5.74
N SER A 20 -10.18 5.96 -4.61
CA SER A 20 -10.38 4.53 -4.28
C SER A 20 -11.20 3.78 -5.35
N LEU A 21 -12.21 4.44 -5.92
CA LEU A 21 -13.09 3.86 -6.95
C LEU A 21 -12.39 3.62 -8.29
N LYS A 22 -11.23 4.27 -8.52
CA LYS A 22 -10.46 4.16 -9.77
C LYS A 22 -9.42 3.04 -9.72
N LEU A 23 -9.17 2.47 -8.55
CA LEU A 23 -8.22 1.39 -8.36
C LEU A 23 -8.71 0.09 -9.03
N LYS A 24 -7.77 -0.71 -9.53
CA LYS A 24 -8.05 -2.01 -10.16
C LYS A 24 -8.02 -3.12 -9.10
N GLN A 25 -8.43 -4.32 -9.51
CA GLN A 25 -8.41 -5.50 -8.64
C GLN A 25 -7.01 -5.93 -8.20
N THR A 26 -5.98 -5.53 -8.93
CA THR A 26 -4.57 -5.79 -8.60
C THR A 26 -3.97 -4.75 -7.66
N ASP A 27 -4.68 -3.66 -7.39
CA ASP A 27 -4.25 -2.56 -6.54
C ASP A 27 -4.75 -2.74 -5.10
N TYR A 28 -4.21 -1.93 -4.19
CA TYR A 28 -4.53 -1.94 -2.77
C TYR A 28 -5.00 -0.58 -2.30
N ILE A 29 -5.94 -0.58 -1.36
CA ILE A 29 -6.31 0.59 -0.57
C ILE A 29 -6.14 0.33 0.92
N MET A 30 -5.57 1.30 1.61
CA MET A 30 -5.32 1.27 3.04
C MET A 30 -6.07 2.39 3.77
N PRO A 31 -7.36 2.19 4.09
CA PRO A 31 -8.16 3.18 4.79
C PRO A 31 -7.89 3.18 6.29
N ARG A 32 -7.75 4.37 6.89
CA ARG A 32 -7.62 4.48 8.34
C ARG A 32 -8.95 4.18 9.06
N LYS A 33 -8.94 3.23 9.99
CA LYS A 33 -10.10 2.89 10.83
C LYS A 33 -10.55 4.07 11.67
N ASN A 34 -11.87 4.21 11.82
CA ASN A 34 -12.54 5.26 12.59
C ASN A 34 -12.34 6.69 12.03
N PHE A 35 -12.00 6.78 10.74
CA PHE A 35 -11.95 8.02 9.98
C PHE A 35 -12.92 7.96 8.79
N PRO A 36 -13.31 9.10 8.20
CA PRO A 36 -14.41 9.13 7.24
C PRO A 36 -14.27 8.23 6.02
N VAL A 37 -13.04 7.99 5.52
CA VAL A 37 -12.84 7.11 4.37
C VAL A 37 -13.24 5.66 4.67
N TRP A 38 -13.01 5.20 5.91
CA TRP A 38 -13.33 3.83 6.33
C TRP A 38 -14.83 3.59 6.30
N ASP A 39 -15.60 4.51 6.87
CA ASP A 39 -17.06 4.41 6.90
C ASP A 39 -17.64 4.41 5.48
N LEU A 40 -17.11 5.25 4.58
CA LEU A 40 -17.54 5.29 3.18
C LEU A 40 -17.23 3.98 2.45
N ILE A 41 -16.06 3.39 2.67
CA ILE A 41 -15.67 2.09 2.10
C ILE A 41 -16.55 0.98 2.64
N CYS A 42 -16.80 0.91 3.96
CA CYS A 42 -17.68 -0.09 4.55
C CYS A 42 -19.11 -0.02 3.98
N GLN A 43 -19.66 1.18 3.82
CA GLN A 43 -21.00 1.40 3.26
C GLN A 43 -21.08 1.05 1.77
N ASN A 44 -19.98 1.22 1.03
CA ASN A 44 -19.93 1.10 -0.42
C ASN A 44 -18.95 0.00 -0.91
N HIS A 45 -18.71 -1.02 -0.09
CA HIS A 45 -17.66 -2.03 -0.32
C HIS A 45 -17.71 -2.65 -1.73
N LYS A 46 -18.91 -2.88 -2.26
CA LYS A 46 -19.11 -3.46 -3.60
C LYS A 46 -18.61 -2.59 -4.76
N LEU A 47 -18.41 -1.29 -4.54
CA LEU A 47 -17.89 -0.37 -5.55
C LEU A 47 -16.36 -0.37 -5.60
N ILE A 48 -15.71 -0.86 -4.54
CA ILE A 48 -14.25 -0.94 -4.44
C ILE A 48 -13.79 -2.24 -5.08
N LYS A 49 -12.93 -2.12 -6.10
CA LYS A 49 -12.33 -3.27 -6.79
C LYS A 49 -11.00 -3.71 -6.17
N ALA A 50 -10.26 -2.75 -5.63
CA ALA A 50 -8.98 -2.98 -4.98
C ALA A 50 -9.14 -3.80 -3.72
N ASP A 51 -8.06 -4.47 -3.33
CA ASP A 51 -7.99 -5.19 -2.08
C ASP A 51 -7.84 -4.20 -0.91
N ILE A 52 -8.63 -4.39 0.15
CA ILE A 52 -8.80 -3.42 1.24
C ILE A 52 -7.99 -3.89 2.46
N HIS A 53 -7.10 -3.02 2.94
CA HIS A 53 -6.15 -3.28 4.02
C HIS A 53 -6.16 -2.14 5.04
N GLU A 54 -7.08 -2.20 5.99
CA GLU A 54 -7.20 -1.15 7.00
C GLU A 54 -5.96 -0.94 7.90
N TRP A 55 -5.90 0.21 8.58
CA TRP A 55 -4.93 0.45 9.66
C TRP A 55 -5.53 1.40 10.71
N TYR A 56 -5.13 1.27 11.97
CA TYR A 56 -5.59 2.15 13.05
C TYR A 56 -4.56 3.22 13.42
N ASP A 57 -3.29 2.81 13.57
CA ASP A 57 -2.18 3.66 13.98
C ASP A 57 -0.94 3.49 13.09
N GLY A 58 0.13 4.22 13.41
CA GLY A 58 1.36 4.19 12.63
C GLY A 58 2.10 2.84 12.65
N GLN A 59 1.93 2.03 13.70
CA GLN A 59 2.59 0.72 13.79
C GLN A 59 1.88 -0.29 12.90
N GLU A 60 0.54 -0.31 12.95
CA GLU A 60 -0.25 -1.14 12.04
C GLU A 60 -0.03 -0.72 10.58
N LEU A 61 -0.03 0.58 10.29
CA LEU A 61 0.25 1.10 8.96
C LEU A 61 1.60 0.59 8.43
N GLN A 62 2.65 0.68 9.25
CA GLN A 62 3.98 0.18 8.89
C GLN A 62 3.95 -1.33 8.61
N HIS A 63 3.34 -2.11 9.51
CA HIS A 63 3.28 -3.56 9.40
C HIS A 63 2.60 -4.02 8.10
N VAL A 64 1.39 -3.50 7.86
CA VAL A 64 0.58 -3.86 6.69
C VAL A 64 1.23 -3.39 5.39
N LEU A 65 1.77 -2.16 5.36
CA LEU A 65 2.44 -1.64 4.16
C LEU A 65 3.65 -2.48 3.77
N LEU A 66 4.49 -2.86 4.73
CA LEU A 66 5.66 -3.70 4.47
C LEU A 66 5.26 -5.10 4.02
N GLN A 67 4.22 -5.69 4.60
CA GLN A 67 3.71 -6.98 4.16
C GLN A 67 3.25 -6.94 2.70
N LEU A 68 2.51 -5.91 2.30
CA LEU A 68 2.07 -5.74 0.92
C LEU A 68 3.25 -5.57 -0.03
N ILE A 69 4.23 -4.73 0.29
CA ILE A 69 5.41 -4.52 -0.56
C ILE A 69 6.21 -5.82 -0.72
N ASN A 70 6.50 -6.50 0.38
CA ASN A 70 7.29 -7.73 0.36
C ASN A 70 6.58 -8.86 -0.40
N SER A 71 5.27 -9.02 -0.20
CA SER A 71 4.48 -10.03 -0.93
C SER A 71 4.52 -9.76 -2.44
N ASN A 72 4.44 -8.49 -2.85
CA ASN A 72 4.51 -8.12 -4.26
C ASN A 72 5.91 -8.33 -4.87
N ILE A 73 6.97 -8.16 -4.09
CA ILE A 73 8.35 -8.49 -4.51
C ILE A 73 8.47 -10.00 -4.73
N ILE A 74 8.08 -10.82 -3.75
CA ILE A 74 8.17 -12.29 -3.81
C ILE A 74 7.43 -12.84 -5.02
N ILE A 75 6.16 -12.48 -5.20
CA ILE A 75 5.34 -12.92 -6.34
C ILE A 75 6.01 -12.59 -7.68
N SER A 76 6.75 -11.49 -7.72
CA SER A 76 7.39 -11.04 -8.94
C SER A 76 8.77 -11.63 -9.24
N ASN A 77 9.36 -12.34 -8.27
CA ASN A 77 10.61 -13.10 -8.44
C ASN A 77 10.31 -14.58 -8.78
N GLU A 78 9.18 -15.12 -8.33
CA GLU A 78 8.74 -16.50 -8.64
C GLU A 78 8.24 -16.69 -10.08
N GLN A 79 8.17 -15.62 -10.89
CA GLN A 79 7.80 -15.68 -12.31
C GLN A 79 9.00 -15.70 -13.27
N ASP A 80 10.22 -15.67 -12.75
CA ASP A 80 11.46 -15.75 -13.53
C ASP A 80 12.06 -17.16 -13.37
N ASP A 81 11.58 -18.10 -14.20
CA ASP A 81 12.16 -19.43 -14.30
C ASP A 81 13.56 -19.35 -14.94
N GLY A 82 14.58 -19.43 -14.09
CA GLY A 82 15.91 -19.95 -14.44
C GLY A 82 17.05 -18.93 -14.47
N ASP A 83 17.73 -18.73 -13.34
CA ASP A 83 19.16 -19.09 -13.19
C ASP A 83 19.62 -18.95 -11.72
N ASP A 84 20.58 -19.79 -11.39
CA ASP A 84 21.20 -20.10 -10.10
C ASP A 84 21.98 -18.92 -9.46
N ASN A 85 21.62 -18.52 -8.23
CA ASN A 85 22.49 -18.69 -7.05
C ASN A 85 21.88 -18.04 -5.81
N GLY A 86 22.11 -18.70 -4.68
CA GLY A 86 21.58 -18.34 -3.37
C GLY A 86 21.92 -16.92 -2.91
N ASP A 87 21.04 -16.45 -2.02
CA ASP A 87 21.11 -15.24 -1.22
C ASP A 87 20.44 -13.98 -1.80
N SER A 88 19.13 -13.85 -1.58
CA SER A 88 18.50 -12.55 -1.39
C SER A 88 17.08 -12.66 -0.82
N THR A 89 16.98 -13.04 0.46
CA THR A 89 15.93 -12.43 1.29
C THR A 89 16.41 -11.05 1.73
N GLN A 90 16.54 -10.12 0.78
CA GLN A 90 16.65 -8.71 1.13
C GLN A 90 15.25 -8.25 1.56
N LEU A 91 14.91 -8.55 2.82
CA LEU A 91 13.88 -7.81 3.54
C LEU A 91 14.31 -6.34 3.45
N VAL A 92 13.56 -5.54 2.70
CA VAL A 92 13.90 -4.14 2.51
C VAL A 92 13.84 -3.46 3.88
N THR A 93 14.99 -3.28 4.52
CA THR A 93 15.13 -2.45 5.72
C THR A 93 15.00 -1.00 5.28
N VAL A 94 13.76 -0.54 5.13
CA VAL A 94 13.46 0.88 4.96
C VAL A 94 13.78 1.60 6.26
N ASP A 95 14.92 2.27 6.28
CA ASP A 95 15.27 3.24 7.33
C ASP A 95 14.45 4.51 7.08
N CYS A 96 13.24 4.58 7.64
CA CYS A 96 12.33 5.72 7.54
C CYS A 96 12.88 6.93 8.32
N LYS A 97 13.90 7.61 7.78
CA LYS A 97 14.46 8.82 8.39
C LYS A 97 13.51 10.00 8.20
N LEU A 98 12.96 10.48 9.32
CA LEU A 98 12.17 11.71 9.38
C LEU A 98 13.06 12.92 8.99
N HIS A 99 12.93 13.39 7.75
CA HIS A 99 13.56 14.62 7.31
C HIS A 99 12.66 15.82 7.62
N LYS A 100 13.18 16.77 8.41
CA LYS A 100 12.48 18.03 8.68
C LYS A 100 12.70 18.97 7.48
N ILE A 101 11.63 19.32 6.77
CA ILE A 101 11.67 20.37 5.74
C ILE A 101 11.69 21.73 6.47
N PRO A 102 12.67 22.61 6.21
CA PRO A 102 12.71 23.93 6.82
C PRO A 102 11.54 24.78 6.31
N VAL A 103 10.77 25.36 7.23
CA VAL A 103 9.73 26.35 6.90
C VAL A 103 10.42 27.69 6.69
N SER A 104 10.28 28.25 5.49
CA SER A 104 10.75 29.62 5.20
C SER A 104 9.82 30.61 5.89
N ALA A 105 10.35 31.42 6.80
CA ALA A 105 9.65 32.56 7.36
C ALA A 105 9.64 33.68 6.30
N HIS A 106 8.44 34.06 5.86
CA HIS A 106 8.22 35.23 5.01
C HIS A 106 8.16 36.51 5.83
#